data_AF-A0A2E3XRQ7-F1
#
_entry.id   AF-A0A2E3XRQ7-F1
#
_cell.length_a   1.000
_cell.length_b   1.000
_cell.length_c   1.000
_cell.angle_alpha   90.00
_cell.angle_beta   90.00
_cell.angle_gamma   90.00
#
_symmetry.space_group_name_H-M   'P 1'
#
loop_
_entity.id
_entity.type
_entity.pdbx_description
1 polymer ?
#
loop_
_entity_poly.entity_id
_entity_poly.type
_entity_poly.pdbx_seq_one_letter_code
_entity_poly.pdbx_strand_id
1 'polypeptide(L)'
;MSRITKLMRINLFERYFNDLLRENFLHILPYVFAIYPLLGFVDAQMVGQSPLKFILIRCAFLIPILFSYVCLKRSGSSDRMLLHGYTQFVSLGLGVCVVSYLLGGLKSDYYFGLIIVSFLQYTYLPLKPKHGLMLDTFYFITFFTSNTIGFDIETNLIIKQTSNFLSFAIFKFFASQRSQNLIFGSMKRYSLDKELNDNEEVAQIFGELCHLISNPLFISQTLVKRSLQRAKKLDDSNLYEGLDKSLKAHNRISEVVKKMLEFNRSKIGIKSYRSNLVNPDHHPEVPERPKN
;
A
#
# COMPACT_ATOMS: atom_id res chain seq x y z
N MET A 1 -20.98 4.76 10.42
CA MET A 1 -19.53 4.47 10.48
C MET A 1 -18.87 5.54 11.32
N SER A 2 -18.20 5.20 12.43
CA SER A 2 -17.66 6.17 13.39
C SER A 2 -16.51 6.98 12.77
N ARG A 3 -16.41 8.28 13.10
CA ARG A 3 -15.29 9.17 12.71
C ARG A 3 -13.93 8.56 13.08
N ILE A 4 -13.88 7.81 14.17
CA ILE A 4 -12.66 7.15 14.68
C ILE A 4 -12.19 6.05 13.72
N THR A 5 -13.12 5.26 13.18
CA THR A 5 -12.80 4.20 12.20
C THR A 5 -12.30 4.78 10.88
N LYS A 6 -12.80 5.96 10.48
CA LYS A 6 -12.33 6.67 9.28
C LYS A 6 -10.91 7.22 9.47
N LEU A 7 -10.62 7.80 10.64
CA LEU A 7 -9.28 8.31 10.99
C LEU A 7 -8.23 7.20 11.12
N MET A 8 -8.58 6.08 11.77
CA MET A 8 -7.67 4.92 11.87
C MET A 8 -7.33 4.32 10.50
N ARG A 9 -8.30 4.22 9.58
CA ARG A 9 -8.03 3.75 8.21
C ARG A 9 -7.11 4.68 7.42
N ILE A 10 -7.22 5.99 7.61
CA ILE A 10 -6.35 6.97 6.94
C ILE A 10 -4.90 6.85 7.44
N ASN A 11 -4.70 6.69 8.76
CA ASN A 11 -3.35 6.59 9.34
C ASN A 11 -2.63 5.27 9.01
N LEU A 12 -3.35 4.15 8.98
CA LEU A 12 -2.80 2.85 8.54
C LEU A 12 -2.43 2.89 7.05
N PHE A 13 -3.25 3.57 6.25
CA PHE A 13 -3.00 3.74 4.82
C PHE A 13 -1.75 4.57 4.55
N GLU A 14 -1.61 5.73 5.20
CA GLU A 14 -0.44 6.59 5.03
C GLU A 14 0.85 5.88 5.42
N ARG A 15 0.83 5.09 6.50
CA ARG A 15 1.98 4.26 6.89
C ARG A 15 2.34 3.23 5.82
N TYR A 16 1.38 2.42 5.37
CA TYR A 16 1.62 1.40 4.34
C TYR A 16 2.14 2.00 3.03
N PHE A 17 1.56 3.13 2.61
CA PHE A 17 2.00 3.83 1.41
C PHE A 17 3.44 4.36 1.57
N ASN A 18 3.78 4.93 2.73
CA ASN A 18 5.15 5.41 2.97
C ASN A 18 6.17 4.26 3.08
N ASP A 19 5.77 3.10 3.61
CA ASP A 19 6.62 1.90 3.67
C ASP A 19 6.88 1.36 2.25
N LEU A 20 5.87 1.29 1.40
CA LEU A 20 6.02 0.92 -0.01
C LEU A 20 6.94 1.89 -0.77
N LEU A 21 6.77 3.20 -0.54
CA LEU A 21 7.65 4.22 -1.12
C LEU A 21 9.10 4.04 -0.66
N ARG A 22 9.30 3.72 0.61
CA ARG A 22 10.63 3.47 1.18
C ARG A 22 11.28 2.25 0.54
N GLU A 23 10.57 1.14 0.42
CA GLU A 23 11.09 -0.09 -0.21
C GLU A 23 11.45 0.17 -1.67
N ASN A 24 10.55 0.78 -2.45
CA ASN A 24 10.83 1.15 -3.83
C ASN A 24 12.05 2.07 -3.95
N PHE A 25 12.20 3.04 -3.03
CA PHE A 25 13.35 3.93 -2.99
C PHE A 25 14.66 3.17 -2.73
N LEU A 26 14.68 2.26 -1.76
CA LEU A 26 15.86 1.45 -1.47
C LEU A 26 16.21 0.50 -2.63
N HIS A 27 15.22 -0.02 -3.34
CA HIS A 27 15.41 -0.91 -4.48
C HIS A 27 15.85 -0.20 -5.75
N ILE A 28 15.37 1.02 -6.04
CA ILE A 28 15.71 1.73 -7.28
C ILE A 28 17.13 2.30 -7.24
N LEU A 29 17.62 2.62 -6.03
CA LEU A 29 18.86 3.38 -5.87
C LEU A 29 20.09 2.70 -6.50
N PRO A 30 20.34 1.38 -6.33
CA PRO A 30 21.47 0.73 -7.00
C PRO A 30 21.42 0.85 -8.51
N TYR A 31 20.23 0.76 -9.12
CA TYR A 31 20.05 0.94 -10.56
C TYR A 31 20.36 2.37 -10.98
N VAL A 32 19.92 3.37 -10.21
CA VAL A 32 20.25 4.77 -10.48
C VAL A 32 21.76 5.00 -10.40
N PHE A 33 22.44 4.47 -9.38
CA PHE A 33 23.90 4.62 -9.23
C PHE A 33 24.70 3.87 -10.30
N ALA A 34 24.18 2.78 -10.86
CA ALA A 34 24.82 2.06 -11.95
C ALA A 34 24.54 2.72 -13.30
N ILE A 35 23.27 2.96 -13.62
CA ILE A 35 22.84 3.38 -14.96
C ILE A 35 23.10 4.88 -15.18
N TYR A 36 22.87 5.72 -14.18
CA TYR A 36 22.94 7.17 -14.37
C TYR A 36 24.33 7.66 -14.75
N PRO A 37 25.45 7.18 -14.16
CA PRO A 37 26.79 7.52 -14.63
C PRO A 37 27.13 6.91 -15.99
N LEU A 38 26.66 5.69 -16.28
CA LEU A 38 26.90 5.02 -17.56
C LEU A 38 26.32 5.78 -18.75
N LEU A 39 25.20 6.48 -18.55
CA LEU A 39 24.66 7.39 -19.56
C LEU A 39 25.65 8.50 -19.97
N GLY A 40 26.65 8.82 -19.13
CA GLY A 40 27.71 9.77 -19.49
C GLY A 40 28.58 9.32 -20.66
N PHE A 41 28.68 8.01 -20.92
CA PHE A 41 29.34 7.50 -22.13
C PHE A 41 28.51 7.78 -23.38
N VAL A 42 27.18 7.63 -23.28
CA VAL A 42 26.26 7.93 -24.38
C VAL A 42 26.32 9.43 -24.70
N ASP A 43 26.27 10.28 -23.68
CA ASP A 43 26.34 11.74 -23.85
C ASP A 43 27.63 12.17 -24.54
N ALA A 44 28.75 11.56 -24.17
CA ALA A 44 30.05 11.84 -24.76
C ALA A 44 30.15 11.40 -26.22
N GLN A 45 29.55 10.26 -26.58
CA GLN A 45 29.46 9.81 -27.97
C GLN A 45 28.64 10.77 -28.83
N MET A 46 27.61 11.42 -28.29
CA MET A 46 26.78 12.36 -29.06
C MET A 46 27.51 13.66 -29.44
N VAL A 47 28.55 14.07 -28.71
CA VAL A 47 29.25 15.37 -28.93
C VAL A 47 30.73 15.19 -29.27
N GLY A 48 31.26 13.97 -29.23
CA GLY A 48 32.68 13.71 -29.45
C GLY A 48 33.59 14.33 -28.40
N GLN A 49 33.08 14.53 -27.18
CA GLN A 49 33.85 15.06 -26.04
C GLN A 49 34.30 13.93 -25.10
N SER A 50 35.19 14.25 -24.15
CA SER A 50 35.67 13.27 -23.17
C SER A 50 34.53 12.70 -22.31
N PRO A 51 34.38 11.36 -22.21
CA PRO A 51 33.36 10.71 -21.37
C PRO A 51 33.49 11.08 -19.90
N LEU A 52 34.71 11.35 -19.45
CA LEU A 52 35.00 11.65 -18.06
C LEU A 52 34.26 12.91 -17.57
N LYS A 53 34.11 13.93 -18.44
CA LYS A 53 33.38 15.16 -18.13
C LYS A 53 31.90 14.86 -17.80
N PHE A 54 31.22 14.11 -18.65
CA PHE A 54 29.80 13.80 -18.48
C PHE A 54 29.56 12.85 -17.30
N ILE A 55 30.44 11.87 -17.11
CA ILE A 55 30.39 10.97 -15.95
C ILE A 55 30.53 11.76 -14.65
N LEU A 56 31.50 12.67 -14.55
CA LEU A 56 31.70 13.48 -13.34
C LEU A 56 30.49 14.37 -13.04
N ILE A 57 29.91 15.01 -14.07
CA ILE A 57 28.70 15.82 -13.91
C ILE A 57 27.56 14.95 -13.36
N ARG A 58 27.33 13.78 -13.95
CA ARG A 58 26.30 12.85 -13.49
C ARG A 58 26.53 12.39 -12.06
N CYS A 59 27.77 12.05 -11.71
CA CYS A 59 28.14 11.68 -10.34
C CYS A 59 27.89 12.83 -9.35
N ALA A 60 28.13 14.09 -9.72
CA ALA A 60 27.84 15.23 -8.85
C ALA A 60 26.34 15.32 -8.50
N PHE A 61 25.46 15.05 -9.47
CA PHE A 61 24.01 14.99 -9.24
C PHE A 61 23.53 13.71 -8.53
N LEU A 62 24.41 12.73 -8.29
CA LEU A 62 24.09 11.60 -7.41
C LEU A 62 24.36 11.90 -5.92
N ILE A 63 25.18 12.90 -5.59
CA ILE A 63 25.55 13.22 -4.20
C ILE A 63 24.32 13.53 -3.33
N PRO A 64 23.35 14.37 -3.75
CA PRO A 64 22.16 14.65 -2.94
C PRO A 64 21.27 13.41 -2.73
N ILE A 65 21.30 12.47 -3.68
CA ILE A 65 20.57 11.21 -3.62
C ILE A 65 21.25 10.27 -2.60
N LEU A 66 22.57 10.17 -2.63
CA LEU A 66 23.35 9.40 -1.66
C LEU A 66 23.10 9.91 -0.23
N PHE A 67 23.13 11.23 -0.05
CA PHE A 67 22.84 11.86 1.23
C PHE A 67 21.43 11.52 1.72
N SER A 68 20.44 11.61 0.82
CA SER A 68 19.05 11.24 1.12
C SER A 68 18.92 9.77 1.53
N TYR A 69 19.63 8.86 0.85
CA TYR A 69 19.65 7.45 1.19
C TYR A 69 20.22 7.17 2.58
N VAL A 70 21.37 7.75 2.90
CA VAL A 70 22.00 7.57 4.22
C VAL A 70 21.08 8.10 5.33
N CYS A 71 20.43 9.25 5.10
CA CYS A 71 19.46 9.83 6.02
C CYS A 71 18.25 8.91 6.23
N LEU A 72 17.66 8.38 5.16
CA LEU A 72 16.49 7.51 5.21
C LEU A 72 16.77 6.16 5.87
N LYS A 73 17.97 5.60 5.68
CA LYS A 73 18.39 4.37 6.34
C LYS A 73 18.49 4.54 7.86
N ARG A 74 18.88 5.74 8.32
CA ARG A 74 19.07 6.05 9.75
C ARG A 74 17.83 6.56 10.47
N SER A 75 16.97 7.36 9.82
CA SER A 75 15.93 8.11 10.52
C SER A 75 14.65 7.32 10.80
N GLY A 76 14.37 6.25 10.06
CA GLY A 76 13.18 5.39 10.24
C GLY A 76 11.81 6.10 10.08
N SER A 77 11.78 7.43 10.02
CA SER A 77 10.55 8.21 10.02
C SER A 77 9.99 8.32 8.61
N SER A 78 8.79 7.77 8.41
CA SER A 78 8.04 7.83 7.15
C SER A 78 7.78 9.27 6.67
N ASP A 79 7.71 10.22 7.61
CA ASP A 79 7.23 11.59 7.38
C ASP A 79 8.18 12.44 6.51
N ARG A 80 9.43 11.99 6.33
CA ARG A 80 10.43 12.67 5.50
C ARG A 80 10.61 12.06 4.11
N MET A 81 9.91 10.96 3.79
CA MET A 81 10.08 10.24 2.51
C MET A 81 9.77 11.12 1.29
N LEU A 82 8.73 11.95 1.38
CA LEU A 82 8.36 12.87 0.30
C LEU A 82 9.48 13.86 -0.01
N LEU A 83 10.10 14.43 1.03
CA LEU A 83 11.21 15.38 0.88
C LEU A 83 12.40 14.76 0.16
N HIS A 84 12.80 13.55 0.58
CA HIS A 84 13.90 12.82 -0.06
C HIS A 84 13.58 12.44 -1.52
N GLY A 85 12.32 12.06 -1.79
CA GLY A 85 11.83 11.87 -3.16
C GLY A 85 11.98 13.12 -4.02
N TYR A 86 11.58 14.29 -3.52
CA TYR A 86 11.79 15.56 -4.22
C TYR A 86 13.27 15.82 -4.49
N THR A 87 14.13 15.70 -3.48
CA THR A 87 15.56 15.94 -3.62
C THR A 87 16.16 15.06 -4.72
N GLN A 88 15.75 13.78 -4.79
CA GLN A 88 16.22 12.87 -5.82
C GLN A 88 15.81 13.32 -7.23
N PHE A 89 14.52 13.50 -7.46
CA PHE A 89 14.04 13.82 -8.80
C PHE A 89 14.51 15.20 -9.25
N VAL A 90 14.54 16.19 -8.34
CA VAL A 90 15.10 17.52 -8.61
C VAL A 90 16.55 17.40 -9.04
N SER A 91 17.37 16.63 -8.30
CA SER A 91 18.78 16.47 -8.62
C SER A 91 19.01 15.78 -9.97
N LEU A 92 18.26 14.70 -10.26
CA LEU A 92 18.34 14.01 -11.56
C LEU A 92 17.89 14.90 -12.72
N GLY A 93 16.78 15.63 -12.55
CA GLY A 93 16.25 16.55 -13.55
C GLY A 93 17.20 17.70 -13.84
N LEU A 94 17.80 18.30 -12.81
CA LEU A 94 18.83 19.33 -12.97
C LEU A 94 20.07 18.79 -13.71
N GLY A 95 20.49 17.56 -13.41
CA GLY A 95 21.58 16.92 -14.15
C GLY A 95 21.27 16.76 -15.64
N VAL A 96 20.03 16.39 -15.99
CA VAL A 96 19.59 16.36 -17.40
C VAL A 96 19.61 17.76 -18.02
N CYS A 97 19.14 18.79 -17.31
CA CYS A 97 19.19 20.18 -17.81
C CYS A 97 20.62 20.65 -18.12
N VAL A 98 21.58 20.34 -17.23
CA VAL A 98 23.00 20.70 -17.41
C VAL A 98 23.63 19.93 -18.55
N VAL A 99 23.37 18.62 -18.65
CA VAL A 99 23.86 17.81 -19.77
C VAL A 99 23.28 18.34 -21.08
N SER A 100 21.98 18.57 -21.17
CA SER A 100 21.33 19.14 -22.36
C SER A 100 21.96 20.48 -22.77
N TYR A 101 22.27 21.35 -21.81
CA TYR A 101 22.95 22.62 -22.09
C TYR A 101 24.30 22.38 -22.78
N LEU A 102 25.10 21.43 -22.25
CA LEU A 102 26.39 21.05 -22.81
C LEU A 102 26.30 20.37 -24.18
N LEU A 103 25.16 19.76 -24.50
CA LEU A 103 24.89 19.11 -25.79
C LEU A 103 24.35 20.08 -26.85
N GLY A 104 24.26 21.38 -26.55
CA GLY A 104 23.75 22.40 -27.50
C GLY A 104 22.35 22.91 -27.20
N GLY A 105 21.86 22.74 -25.97
CA GLY A 105 20.59 23.29 -25.52
C GLY A 105 19.38 22.56 -26.11
N LEU A 106 18.31 23.31 -26.42
CA LEU A 106 17.08 22.77 -27.03
C LEU A 106 17.27 22.16 -28.43
N LYS A 107 18.41 22.42 -29.10
CA LYS A 107 18.76 21.79 -30.39
C LYS A 107 19.13 20.32 -30.22
N SER A 108 19.56 19.92 -29.03
CA SER A 108 19.77 18.52 -28.72
C SER A 108 18.42 17.84 -28.46
N ASP A 109 18.22 16.62 -28.98
CA ASP A 109 17.05 15.79 -28.64
C ASP A 109 17.06 15.33 -27.16
N TYR A 110 17.97 15.86 -26.35
CA TYR A 110 18.20 15.49 -24.97
C TYR A 110 17.08 15.91 -24.01
N TYR A 111 16.11 16.72 -24.48
CA TYR A 111 14.88 17.03 -23.74
C TYR A 111 14.09 15.76 -23.38
N PHE A 112 14.22 14.67 -24.16
CA PHE A 112 13.64 13.37 -23.83
C PHE A 112 14.13 12.82 -22.49
N GLY A 113 15.33 13.21 -22.03
CA GLY A 113 15.83 12.84 -20.71
C GLY A 113 14.90 13.29 -19.57
N LEU A 114 14.26 14.46 -19.71
CA LEU A 114 13.29 14.95 -18.70
C LEU A 114 11.99 14.15 -18.72
N ILE A 115 11.55 13.72 -19.91
CA ILE A 115 10.40 12.83 -20.05
C ILE A 115 10.68 11.50 -19.34
N ILE A 116 11.89 10.95 -19.51
CA ILE A 116 12.32 9.71 -18.83
C ILE A 116 12.35 9.91 -17.31
N VAL A 117 12.97 10.97 -16.80
CA VAL A 117 13.01 11.27 -15.35
C VAL A 117 11.59 11.39 -14.79
N SER A 118 10.71 12.07 -15.53
CA SER A 118 9.31 12.27 -15.15
C SER A 118 8.48 10.97 -15.22
N PHE A 119 8.80 10.04 -16.13
CA PHE A 119 8.21 8.71 -16.19
C PHE A 119 8.71 7.79 -15.07
N LEU A 120 10.00 7.83 -14.75
CA LEU A 120 10.58 7.11 -13.62
C LEU A 120 9.98 7.57 -12.30
N GLN A 121 9.76 8.89 -12.16
CA GLN A 121 9.02 9.46 -11.05
C GLN A 121 7.64 8.83 -10.92
N TYR A 122 6.87 8.78 -12.02
CA TYR A 122 5.54 8.17 -12.00
C TYR A 122 5.57 6.68 -11.61
N THR A 123 6.56 5.94 -12.11
CA THR A 123 6.64 4.48 -11.95
C THR A 123 7.08 4.07 -10.54
N TYR A 124 8.09 4.73 -9.99
CA TYR A 124 8.75 4.26 -8.76
C TYR A 124 8.39 5.06 -7.51
N LEU A 125 7.92 6.30 -7.69
CA LEU A 125 7.52 7.17 -6.59
C LEU A 125 6.20 7.85 -6.94
N PRO A 126 5.04 7.15 -6.85
CA PRO A 126 3.74 7.68 -7.25
C PRO A 126 3.29 8.83 -6.33
N LEU A 127 3.92 9.99 -6.49
CA LEU A 127 3.59 11.21 -5.77
C LEU A 127 2.12 11.58 -6.05
N LYS A 128 1.49 12.27 -5.11
CA LYS A 128 0.15 12.82 -5.34
C LYS A 128 0.19 13.67 -6.62
N PRO A 129 -0.88 13.69 -7.44
CA PRO A 129 -0.82 14.31 -8.78
C PRO A 129 -0.39 15.78 -8.75
N LYS A 130 -0.81 16.51 -7.70
CA LYS A 130 -0.39 17.91 -7.45
C LYS A 130 1.13 18.07 -7.32
N HIS A 131 1.76 17.15 -6.61
CA HIS A 131 3.21 17.14 -6.40
C HIS A 131 3.96 16.73 -7.66
N GLY A 132 3.38 15.80 -8.43
CA GLY A 132 3.90 15.43 -9.74
C GLY A 132 3.92 16.61 -10.71
N LEU A 133 2.79 17.31 -10.84
CA LEU A 133 2.66 18.50 -11.67
C LEU A 133 3.64 19.61 -11.24
N MET A 134 3.80 19.86 -9.93
CA MET A 134 4.72 20.88 -9.44
C MET A 134 6.17 20.60 -9.87
N LEU A 135 6.62 19.34 -9.79
CA LEU A 135 7.94 18.94 -10.27
C LEU A 135 8.07 19.08 -11.79
N ASP A 136 7.06 18.66 -12.55
CA ASP A 136 7.08 18.78 -14.00
C ASP A 136 7.12 20.25 -14.45
N THR A 137 6.35 21.13 -13.81
CA THR A 137 6.43 22.58 -14.04
C THR A 137 7.81 23.13 -13.69
N PHE A 138 8.39 22.71 -12.57
CA PHE A 138 9.74 23.10 -12.19
C PHE A 138 10.78 22.68 -13.24
N TYR A 139 10.72 21.44 -13.75
CA TYR A 139 11.61 20.98 -14.82
C TYR A 139 11.41 21.75 -16.11
N PHE A 140 10.16 21.99 -16.50
CA PHE A 140 9.85 22.75 -17.69
C PHE A 140 10.52 24.13 -17.65
N ILE A 141 10.27 24.89 -16.59
CA ILE A 141 10.83 26.23 -16.43
C ILE A 141 12.35 26.16 -16.41
N THR A 142 12.93 25.31 -15.57
CA THR A 142 14.39 25.22 -15.42
C THR A 142 15.08 24.83 -16.72
N PHE A 143 14.51 23.86 -17.44
CA PHE A 143 15.05 23.40 -18.71
C PHE A 143 14.98 24.48 -19.77
N PHE A 144 13.79 25.04 -20.03
CA PHE A 144 13.64 26.04 -21.08
C PHE A 144 14.44 27.30 -20.77
N THR A 145 14.47 27.78 -19.53
CA THR A 145 15.30 28.94 -19.18
C THR A 145 16.79 28.64 -19.37
N SER A 146 17.31 27.53 -18.83
CA SER A 146 18.74 27.22 -18.95
C SER A 146 19.18 26.89 -20.37
N ASN A 147 18.34 26.24 -21.17
CA ASN A 147 18.69 25.72 -22.50
C ASN A 147 18.29 26.65 -23.66
N THR A 148 17.74 27.84 -23.36
CA THR A 148 17.57 28.93 -24.34
C THR A 148 18.62 30.01 -24.19
N ILE A 149 19.10 30.27 -22.96
CA ILE A 149 20.10 31.30 -22.70
C ILE A 149 21.41 30.96 -23.41
N GLY A 150 21.88 31.85 -24.27
CA GLY A 150 23.15 31.70 -24.98
C GLY A 150 23.07 30.89 -26.28
N PHE A 151 21.87 30.50 -26.71
CA PHE A 151 21.66 29.81 -27.98
C PHE A 151 20.71 30.60 -28.89
N ASP A 152 21.01 30.63 -30.18
CA ASP A 152 20.08 31.11 -31.19
C ASP A 152 19.11 29.98 -31.57
N ILE A 153 17.85 30.08 -31.12
CA ILE A 153 16.87 29.00 -31.18
C ILE A 153 15.66 29.44 -31.99
N GLU A 154 15.34 28.66 -33.01
CA GLU A 154 14.15 28.87 -33.82
C GLU A 154 12.87 28.74 -32.97
N THR A 155 11.95 29.70 -33.12
CA THR A 155 10.66 29.71 -32.43
C THR A 155 9.87 28.41 -32.65
N ASN A 156 9.96 27.83 -33.85
CA ASN A 156 9.32 26.57 -34.20
C ASN A 156 9.79 25.41 -33.31
N LEU A 157 11.08 25.36 -32.98
CA LEU A 157 11.64 24.35 -32.09
C LEU A 157 11.13 24.52 -30.67
N ILE A 158 11.06 25.77 -30.16
CA ILE A 158 10.52 26.07 -28.84
C ILE A 158 9.05 25.63 -28.74
N ILE A 159 8.24 25.95 -29.75
CA ILE A 159 6.82 25.55 -29.82
C ILE A 159 6.70 24.02 -29.84
N LYS A 160 7.49 23.33 -30.68
CA LYS A 160 7.49 21.86 -30.78
C LYS A 160 7.83 21.22 -29.43
N GLN A 161 8.90 21.66 -28.78
CA GLN A 161 9.33 21.09 -27.50
C GLN A 161 8.34 21.40 -26.37
N THR A 162 7.76 22.60 -26.37
CA THR A 162 6.73 22.98 -25.39
C THR A 162 5.48 22.13 -25.55
N SER A 163 5.02 21.95 -26.79
CA SER A 163 3.87 21.10 -27.11
C SER A 163 4.11 19.65 -26.66
N ASN A 164 5.26 19.07 -27.01
CA ASN A 164 5.62 17.71 -26.61
C ASN A 164 5.63 17.53 -25.08
N PHE A 165 6.23 18.47 -24.36
CA PHE A 165 6.27 18.43 -22.90
C PHE A 165 4.86 18.54 -22.30
N LEU A 166 4.05 19.47 -22.80
CA LEU A 166 2.69 19.66 -22.32
C LEU A 166 1.80 18.44 -22.58
N SER A 167 1.88 17.85 -23.78
CA SER A 167 1.17 16.61 -24.11
C SER A 167 1.56 15.47 -23.16
N PHE A 168 2.86 15.32 -22.88
CA PHE A 168 3.34 14.32 -21.94
C PHE A 168 2.86 14.59 -20.50
N ALA A 169 2.93 15.84 -20.02
CA ALA A 169 2.48 16.20 -18.69
C ALA A 169 0.97 15.93 -18.49
N ILE A 170 0.14 16.24 -19.50
CA ILE A 170 -1.30 15.95 -19.49
C ILE A 170 -1.53 14.43 -19.47
N PHE A 171 -0.84 13.68 -20.33
CA PHE A 171 -0.95 12.22 -20.35
C PHE A 171 -0.56 11.60 -19.01
N LYS A 172 0.58 12.02 -18.44
CA LYS A 172 1.07 11.59 -17.13
C LYS A 172 0.05 11.91 -16.03
N PHE A 173 -0.59 13.07 -16.07
CA PHE A 173 -1.62 13.44 -15.10
C PHE A 173 -2.80 12.46 -15.12
N PHE A 174 -3.36 12.16 -16.30
CA PHE A 174 -4.46 11.21 -16.43
C PHE A 174 -4.05 9.78 -16.05
N ALA A 175 -2.86 9.34 -16.51
CA ALA A 175 -2.31 8.04 -16.16
C ALA A 175 -2.11 7.91 -14.64
N SER A 176 -1.58 8.96 -14.01
CA SER A 176 -1.37 9.02 -12.56
C SER A 176 -2.67 8.97 -11.78
N GLN A 177 -3.68 9.74 -12.19
CA GLN A 177 -4.97 9.73 -11.54
C GLN A 177 -5.64 8.35 -11.65
N ARG A 178 -5.60 7.72 -12.83
CA ARG A 178 -6.18 6.40 -13.06
C ARG A 178 -5.44 5.30 -12.30
N SER A 179 -4.11 5.29 -12.35
CA SER A 179 -3.28 4.31 -11.64
C SER A 179 -3.45 4.43 -10.14
N GLN A 180 -3.47 5.64 -9.59
CA GLN A 180 -3.81 5.85 -8.19
C GLN A 180 -5.18 5.26 -7.86
N ASN A 181 -6.23 5.59 -8.61
CA ASN A 181 -7.57 5.03 -8.35
C ASN A 181 -7.60 3.50 -8.38
N LEU A 182 -6.84 2.87 -9.29
CA LEU A 182 -6.71 1.41 -9.37
C LEU A 182 -5.96 0.84 -8.16
N ILE A 183 -4.79 1.41 -7.81
CA ILE A 183 -4.00 0.99 -6.66
C ILE A 183 -4.80 1.16 -5.37
N PHE A 184 -5.41 2.33 -5.17
CA PHE A 184 -6.28 2.62 -4.01
C PHE A 184 -7.48 1.66 -3.97
N GLY A 185 -8.11 1.39 -5.11
CA GLY A 185 -9.20 0.43 -5.24
C GLY A 185 -8.77 -0.98 -4.83
N SER A 186 -7.65 -1.45 -5.36
CA SER A 186 -7.10 -2.77 -5.09
C SER A 186 -6.62 -2.93 -3.64
N MET A 187 -5.94 -1.95 -3.05
CA MET A 187 -5.53 -1.99 -1.64
C MET A 187 -6.75 -1.99 -0.70
N LYS A 188 -7.79 -1.22 -1.03
CA LYS A 188 -9.03 -1.23 -0.25
C LYS A 188 -9.73 -2.59 -0.33
N ARG A 189 -9.72 -3.25 -1.49
CA ARG A 189 -10.23 -4.62 -1.65
C ARG A 189 -9.38 -5.61 -0.86
N TYR A 190 -8.06 -5.60 -1.03
CA TYR A 190 -7.15 -6.49 -0.30
C TYR A 190 -7.25 -6.36 1.23
N SER A 191 -7.34 -5.13 1.76
CA SER A 191 -7.54 -4.92 3.20
C SER A 191 -8.90 -5.42 3.69
N LEU A 192 -9.95 -5.28 2.88
CA LEU A 192 -11.25 -5.88 3.17
C LEU A 192 -11.17 -7.41 3.12
N ASP A 193 -10.53 -8.00 2.12
CA ASP A 193 -10.39 -9.45 1.98
C ASP A 193 -9.56 -10.04 3.13
N LYS A 194 -8.49 -9.36 3.53
CA LYS A 194 -7.70 -9.74 4.72
C LYS A 194 -8.51 -9.60 6.01
N GLU A 195 -9.23 -8.49 6.20
CA GLU A 195 -10.13 -8.32 7.35
C GLU A 195 -11.23 -9.39 7.34
N LEU A 196 -11.71 -9.83 6.17
CA LEU A 196 -12.67 -10.92 6.04
C LEU A 196 -12.05 -12.26 6.42
N ASN A 197 -10.82 -12.57 5.97
CA ASN A 197 -10.11 -13.82 6.28
C ASN A 197 -9.70 -13.91 7.76
N ASP A 198 -9.14 -12.85 8.34
CA ASP A 198 -8.76 -12.79 9.76
C ASP A 198 -10.00 -13.00 10.64
N ASN A 199 -11.16 -12.48 10.22
CA ASN A 199 -12.43 -12.72 10.90
C ASN A 199 -12.97 -14.16 10.72
N GLU A 200 -12.62 -14.89 9.65
CA GLU A 200 -12.94 -16.33 9.51
C GLU A 200 -12.12 -17.15 10.47
N GLU A 201 -10.82 -16.88 10.56
CA GLU A 201 -9.93 -17.58 11.47
C GLU A 201 -10.39 -17.39 12.92
N VAL A 202 -10.70 -16.14 13.31
CA VAL A 202 -11.27 -15.85 14.63
C VAL A 202 -12.62 -16.56 14.83
N ALA A 203 -13.51 -16.55 13.83
CA ALA A 203 -14.80 -17.24 13.91
C ALA A 203 -14.66 -18.77 14.03
N GLN A 204 -13.69 -19.36 13.33
CA GLN A 204 -13.38 -20.78 13.38
C GLN A 204 -12.81 -21.15 14.75
N ILE A 205 -11.85 -20.38 15.27
CA ILE A 205 -11.32 -20.54 16.63
C ILE A 205 -12.45 -20.45 17.66
N PHE A 206 -13.37 -19.48 17.55
CA PHE A 206 -14.53 -19.40 18.45
C PHE A 206 -15.47 -20.61 18.32
N GLY A 207 -15.69 -21.13 17.11
CA GLY A 207 -16.47 -22.34 16.88
C GLY A 207 -15.84 -23.56 17.52
N GLU A 208 -14.54 -23.76 17.32
CA GLU A 208 -13.74 -24.83 17.93
C GLU A 208 -13.75 -24.73 19.46
N LEU A 209 -13.54 -23.55 20.03
CA LEU A 209 -13.63 -23.31 21.48
C LEU A 209 -15.03 -23.65 22.03
N CYS A 210 -16.10 -23.28 21.33
CA CYS A 210 -17.47 -23.63 21.73
C CYS A 210 -17.69 -25.16 21.71
N HIS A 211 -17.15 -25.86 20.71
CA HIS A 211 -17.20 -27.33 20.64
C HIS A 211 -16.40 -27.99 21.77
N LEU A 212 -15.19 -27.48 22.05
CA LEU A 212 -14.31 -27.96 23.12
C LEU A 212 -14.95 -27.78 24.52
N ILE A 213 -15.73 -26.72 24.72
CA ILE A 213 -16.45 -26.48 25.99
C ILE A 213 -17.73 -27.32 26.09
N SER A 214 -18.42 -27.57 24.97
CA SER A 214 -19.73 -28.23 24.96
C SER A 214 -19.68 -29.68 25.46
N ASN A 215 -18.65 -30.45 25.09
CA ASN A 215 -18.56 -31.85 25.46
C ASN A 215 -18.31 -32.07 26.98
N PRO A 216 -17.30 -31.42 27.61
CA PRO A 216 -17.13 -31.46 29.06
C PRO A 216 -18.34 -30.92 29.82
N LEU A 217 -18.97 -29.85 29.32
CA LEU A 217 -20.16 -29.27 29.93
C LEU A 217 -21.34 -30.24 29.92
N PHE A 218 -21.57 -30.95 28.80
CA PHE A 218 -22.60 -31.98 28.68
C PHE A 218 -22.36 -33.17 29.64
N ILE A 219 -21.12 -33.63 29.74
CA ILE A 219 -20.73 -34.70 30.67
C ILE A 219 -20.98 -34.25 32.12
N SER A 220 -20.52 -33.05 32.48
CA SER A 220 -20.71 -32.48 33.82
C SER A 220 -22.19 -32.30 34.16
N GLN A 221 -22.99 -31.74 33.24
CA GLN A 221 -24.44 -31.62 33.41
C GLN A 221 -25.11 -32.98 33.65
N THR A 222 -24.68 -34.02 32.93
CA THR A 222 -25.21 -35.37 33.07
C THR A 222 -24.87 -35.97 34.43
N LEU A 223 -23.64 -35.77 34.92
CA LEU A 223 -23.21 -36.20 36.25
C LEU A 223 -23.95 -35.47 37.37
N VAL A 224 -24.14 -34.14 37.25
CA VAL A 224 -24.90 -33.34 38.20
C VAL A 224 -26.37 -33.78 38.23
N LYS A 225 -27.01 -34.00 37.07
CA LYS A 225 -28.40 -34.51 36.99
C LYS A 225 -28.56 -35.87 37.67
N ARG A 226 -27.63 -36.80 37.44
CA ARG A 226 -27.63 -38.13 38.09
C ARG A 226 -27.43 -38.04 39.60
N SER A 227 -26.54 -37.15 40.05
CA SER A 227 -26.27 -36.92 41.47
C SER A 227 -27.47 -36.27 42.17
N LEU A 228 -28.15 -35.34 41.51
CA LEU A 228 -29.36 -34.68 42.01
C LEU A 228 -30.52 -35.67 42.16
N GLN A 229 -30.68 -36.61 41.23
CA GLN A 229 -31.64 -37.71 41.36
C GLN A 229 -31.32 -38.65 42.54
N ARG A 230 -30.04 -38.85 42.88
CA ARG A 230 -29.63 -39.65 44.04
C ARG A 230 -29.84 -38.90 45.36
N ALA A 231 -29.45 -37.63 45.43
CA ALA A 231 -29.68 -36.78 46.61
C ALA A 231 -31.18 -36.69 46.96
N LYS A 232 -32.04 -36.57 45.94
CA LYS A 232 -33.51 -36.60 46.11
C LYS A 232 -34.05 -37.93 46.67
N LYS A 233 -33.38 -39.06 46.41
CA LYS A 233 -33.74 -40.38 46.97
C LYS A 233 -33.23 -40.59 48.39
N LEU A 234 -32.21 -39.84 48.80
CA LEU A 234 -31.55 -39.93 50.11
C LEU A 234 -32.03 -38.86 51.11
N ASP A 235 -32.94 -37.97 50.67
CA ASP A 235 -33.51 -36.86 51.45
C ASP A 235 -32.48 -35.89 52.07
N ASP A 236 -31.31 -35.76 51.43
CA ASP A 236 -30.25 -34.82 51.82
C ASP A 236 -30.50 -33.44 51.19
N SER A 237 -31.17 -32.56 51.95
CA SER A 237 -31.61 -31.24 51.48
C SER A 237 -30.46 -30.30 51.13
N ASN A 238 -29.35 -30.35 51.88
CA ASN A 238 -28.18 -29.49 51.66
C ASN A 238 -27.43 -29.90 50.39
N LEU A 239 -27.25 -31.20 50.18
CA LEU A 239 -26.63 -31.73 48.97
C LEU A 239 -27.51 -31.44 47.73
N TYR A 240 -28.83 -31.56 47.88
CA TYR A 240 -29.78 -31.26 46.82
C TYR A 240 -29.72 -29.79 46.37
N GLU A 241 -29.71 -28.84 47.30
CA GLU A 241 -29.65 -27.40 46.98
C GLU A 241 -28.33 -27.01 46.29
N GLY A 242 -27.19 -27.57 46.74
CA GLY A 242 -25.89 -27.36 46.11
C GLY A 242 -25.83 -27.89 44.68
N LEU A 243 -26.38 -29.07 44.43
CA LEU A 243 -26.45 -29.69 43.10
C LEU A 243 -27.42 -28.95 42.16
N ASP A 244 -28.54 -28.43 42.67
CA ASP A 244 -29.50 -27.63 41.89
C ASP A 244 -28.88 -26.29 41.43
N LYS A 245 -28.16 -25.61 42.33
CA LYS A 245 -27.39 -24.39 41.99
C LYS A 245 -26.33 -24.67 40.93
N SER A 246 -25.61 -25.79 41.07
CA SER A 246 -24.61 -26.22 40.08
C SER A 246 -25.26 -26.50 38.71
N LEU A 247 -26.40 -27.20 38.66
CA LEU A 247 -27.11 -27.47 37.42
C LEU A 247 -27.60 -26.18 36.72
N LYS A 248 -28.12 -25.22 37.50
CA LYS A 248 -28.51 -23.90 36.99
C LYS A 248 -27.32 -23.13 36.41
N ALA A 249 -26.15 -23.19 37.05
CA ALA A 249 -24.92 -22.58 36.52
C ALA A 249 -24.49 -23.23 35.20
N HIS A 250 -24.52 -24.56 35.10
CA HIS A 250 -24.21 -25.27 33.86
C HIS A 250 -25.18 -24.93 32.71
N ASN A 251 -26.47 -24.75 33.01
CA ASN A 251 -27.46 -24.34 32.01
C ASN A 251 -27.19 -22.92 31.48
N ARG A 252 -26.80 -21.99 32.37
CA ARG A 252 -26.41 -20.62 31.96
C ARG A 252 -25.19 -20.64 31.03
N ILE A 253 -24.16 -21.44 31.35
CA ILE A 253 -22.97 -21.57 30.49
C ILE A 253 -23.36 -22.16 29.13
N SER A 254 -24.24 -23.17 29.12
CA SER A 254 -24.74 -23.76 27.86
C SER A 254 -25.51 -22.76 27.01
N GLU A 255 -26.30 -21.88 27.64
CA GLU A 255 -27.03 -20.82 26.95
C GLU A 255 -26.10 -19.75 26.37
N VAL A 256 -25.04 -19.39 27.11
CA VAL A 256 -23.99 -18.48 26.61
C VAL A 256 -23.28 -19.08 25.40
N VAL A 257 -22.84 -20.34 25.48
CA VAL A 257 -22.20 -21.05 24.35
C VAL A 257 -23.13 -21.12 23.14
N LYS A 258 -24.43 -21.40 23.35
CA LYS A 258 -25.43 -21.41 22.27
C LYS A 258 -25.61 -20.03 21.63
N LYS A 259 -25.72 -18.97 22.43
CA LYS A 259 -25.82 -17.59 21.92
C LYS A 259 -24.55 -17.15 21.18
N MET A 260 -23.37 -17.58 21.62
CA MET A 260 -22.11 -17.33 20.93
C MET A 260 -22.06 -18.05 19.57
N LEU A 261 -22.53 -19.30 19.49
CA LEU A 261 -22.64 -20.04 18.23
C LEU A 261 -23.67 -19.42 17.27
N GLU A 262 -24.83 -18.98 17.78
CA GLU A 262 -25.87 -18.30 16.97
C GLU A 262 -25.39 -16.94 16.45
N PHE A 263 -24.68 -16.18 17.28
CA PHE A 263 -24.03 -14.93 16.86
C PHE A 263 -22.96 -15.14 15.80
N ASN A 264 -22.21 -16.25 15.89
CA ASN A 264 -21.22 -16.62 14.88
C ASN A 264 -21.90 -16.94 13.55
N ARG A 265 -22.98 -17.73 13.57
CA ARG A 265 -23.78 -18.07 12.37
C ARG A 265 -24.45 -16.86 11.73
N SER A 266 -24.97 -15.91 12.50
CA SER A 266 -25.62 -14.71 11.96
C SER A 266 -24.62 -13.75 11.30
N LYS A 267 -23.41 -13.64 11.85
CA LYS A 267 -22.31 -12.89 11.21
C LYS A 267 -21.86 -13.52 9.89
N ILE A 268 -21.81 -14.84 9.81
CA ILE A 268 -21.50 -15.57 8.56
C ILE A 268 -22.61 -15.33 7.51
N GLY A 269 -23.89 -15.29 7.91
CA GLY A 269 -25.02 -15.00 7.00
C GLY A 269 -25.02 -13.58 6.41
N ILE A 270 -24.73 -12.56 7.23
CA ILE A 270 -24.58 -11.17 6.75
C ILE A 270 -23.34 -11.03 5.84
N LYS A 271 -22.32 -11.87 6.05
CA LYS A 271 -21.08 -11.92 5.27
C LYS A 271 -21.27 -12.52 3.87
N SER A 272 -21.99 -13.63 3.74
CA SER A 272 -22.35 -14.23 2.43
C SER A 272 -23.15 -13.26 1.55
N TYR A 273 -24.02 -12.47 2.18
CA TYR A 273 -24.75 -11.40 1.48
C TYR A 273 -23.83 -10.27 0.99
N ARG A 274 -22.79 -9.91 1.77
CA ARG A 274 -21.82 -8.86 1.39
C ARG A 274 -20.78 -9.34 0.39
N SER A 275 -20.31 -10.58 0.44
CA SER A 275 -19.39 -11.13 -0.56
C SER A 275 -20.05 -11.20 -1.95
N ASN A 276 -21.32 -11.60 -2.01
CA ASN A 276 -22.11 -11.63 -3.25
C ASN A 276 -22.37 -10.24 -3.86
N LEU A 277 -22.30 -9.17 -3.04
CA LEU A 277 -22.40 -7.78 -3.52
C LEU A 277 -21.06 -7.23 -4.05
N VAL A 278 -19.93 -7.84 -3.70
CA VAL A 278 -18.58 -7.37 -4.09
C VAL A 278 -18.02 -8.18 -5.26
N ASN A 279 -18.44 -9.43 -5.43
CA ASN A 279 -18.06 -10.31 -6.53
C ASN A 279 -19.27 -11.15 -6.98
N PRO A 280 -20.07 -10.70 -7.97
CA PRO A 280 -21.32 -11.38 -8.36
C PRO A 280 -21.09 -12.77 -8.99
N ASP A 281 -19.86 -13.06 -9.46
CA ASP A 281 -19.51 -14.33 -10.09
C ASP A 281 -19.01 -15.39 -9.09
N HIS A 282 -18.91 -15.04 -7.80
CA HIS A 282 -18.53 -16.00 -6.76
C HIS A 282 -19.78 -16.58 -6.10
N HIS A 283 -20.33 -17.65 -6.70
CA HIS A 283 -21.36 -18.44 -6.05
C HIS A 283 -20.75 -19.16 -4.85
N PRO A 284 -21.22 -18.91 -3.60
CA PRO A 284 -20.80 -19.74 -2.49
C PRO A 284 -21.30 -21.16 -2.75
N GLU A 285 -20.38 -22.13 -2.82
CA GLU A 285 -20.73 -23.54 -2.77
C GLU A 285 -21.51 -23.75 -1.46
N VAL A 286 -22.80 -24.04 -1.63
CA VAL A 286 -23.67 -24.41 -0.50
C VAL A 286 -23.06 -25.68 0.07
N PRO A 287 -22.62 -25.71 1.34
CA PRO A 287 -22.08 -26.93 1.92
C PRO A 287 -23.16 -28.01 1.83
N GLU A 288 -22.86 -29.08 1.09
CA GLU A 288 -23.78 -30.21 0.95
C GLU A 288 -24.17 -30.69 2.34
N ARG A 289 -25.49 -30.81 2.57
CA ARG A 289 -25.97 -31.43 3.81
C ARG A 289 -25.37 -32.83 3.89
N PRO A 290 -24.85 -33.25 5.06
CA PRO A 290 -24.43 -34.63 5.24
C PRO A 290 -25.62 -35.53 4.91
N LYS A 291 -25.43 -36.43 3.94
CA LYS A 291 -26.39 -37.49 3.62
C LYS A 291 -26.37 -38.44 4.82
N ASN A 292 -27.51 -38.51 5.51
CA ASN A 292 -27.78 -39.58 6.48
C ASN A 292 -27.87 -40.92 5.77
#